data_AF-A0A418BN91-F1
#
_entry.id   AF-A0A418BN91-F1
#
_cell.length_a   1.000
_cell.length_b   1.000
_cell.length_c   1.000
_cell.angle_alpha   90.00
_cell.angle_beta   90.00
_cell.angle_gamma   90.00
#
_symmetry.space_group_name_H-M   'P 1'
#
loop_
_entity.id
_entity.type
_entity.pdbx_description
1 polymer ?
#
loop_
_entity_poly.entity_id
_entity_poly.type
_entity_poly.pdbx_seq_one_letter_code
_entity_poly.pdbx_strand_id
1 'polypeptide(L)'
;MATLLVTATAIYVISLSLPPGVRQLPTVLSIFNGGFVQIFNLHDDPATLLSIPACYASTPGFLLASGNIVTALADSKLLPHVLHRRHPSLGTPVRALCCTTLASFGLCFFVFFHPGVDAVFYLLAMFFGCLAYTSQCVGYLFLKKRYRSMPRTFTSPFGVAGAVFAALTFTLCVLSIAFFQDDGHAAHVIMVAFVVALSIYYHGYAKTRQIMSEDERKVLFFVHVGTYDLMGEADWQTCTSCYIVACYK
;
A
#
# COMPACT_ATOMS: atom_id res chain seq x y z
N MET A 1 -8.62 -10.97 9.98
CA MET A 1 -7.29 -11.54 9.64
C MET A 1 -7.39 -12.99 9.18
N ALA A 2 -7.99 -13.90 9.97
CA ALA A 2 -8.16 -15.30 9.54
C ALA A 2 -8.98 -15.44 8.23
N THR A 3 -10.07 -14.69 8.10
CA THR A 3 -10.90 -14.69 6.88
C THR A 3 -10.10 -14.36 5.63
N LEU A 4 -9.32 -13.26 5.66
CA LEU A 4 -8.46 -12.85 4.55
C LEU A 4 -7.41 -13.90 4.19
N LEU A 5 -6.79 -14.53 5.19
CA LEU A 5 -5.77 -15.55 4.96
C LEU A 5 -6.37 -16.79 4.29
N VAL A 6 -7.52 -17.25 4.78
CA VAL A 6 -8.24 -18.40 4.19
C VAL A 6 -8.69 -18.08 2.77
N THR A 7 -9.33 -16.92 2.55
CA THR A 7 -9.82 -16.55 1.21
C THR A 7 -8.69 -16.31 0.22
N ALA A 8 -7.59 -15.65 0.62
CA ALA A 8 -6.46 -15.41 -0.27
C ALA A 8 -5.75 -16.72 -0.66
N THR A 9 -5.56 -17.62 0.31
CA THR A 9 -4.97 -18.94 0.06
C THR A 9 -5.87 -19.78 -0.84
N ALA A 10 -7.19 -19.76 -0.61
CA ALA A 10 -8.16 -20.45 -1.45
C ALA A 10 -8.14 -19.92 -2.89
N ILE A 11 -8.17 -18.59 -3.08
CA ILE A 11 -8.10 -17.98 -4.42
C ILE A 11 -6.80 -18.39 -5.12
N TYR A 12 -5.66 -18.34 -4.42
CA TYR A 12 -4.37 -18.75 -4.97
C TYR A 12 -4.39 -20.22 -5.44
N VAL A 13 -4.83 -21.14 -4.59
CA VAL A 13 -4.89 -22.57 -4.92
C VAL A 13 -5.86 -22.85 -6.07
N ILE A 14 -7.06 -22.25 -6.03
CA ILE A 14 -8.09 -22.41 -7.07
C ILE A 14 -7.58 -21.88 -8.41
N SER A 15 -6.94 -20.71 -8.42
CA SER A 15 -6.42 -20.09 -9.64
C SER A 15 -5.32 -20.92 -10.30
N LEU A 16 -4.49 -21.62 -9.51
CA LEU A 16 -3.44 -22.49 -10.05
C LEU A 16 -3.94 -23.86 -10.48
N SER A 17 -5.03 -24.34 -9.88
CA SER A 17 -5.55 -25.69 -10.06
C SER A 17 -6.53 -25.81 -11.24
N LEU A 18 -7.09 -24.69 -11.72
CA LEU A 18 -8.02 -24.65 -12.84
C LEU A 18 -7.32 -24.30 -14.16
N PRO A 19 -7.80 -24.81 -15.32
CA PRO A 19 -7.34 -24.36 -16.64
C PRO A 19 -7.60 -22.86 -16.79
N PRO A 20 -6.74 -22.08 -17.47
CA PRO A 20 -5.70 -22.47 -18.44
C PRO A 20 -4.32 -22.81 -17.83
N GLY A 21 -4.23 -22.90 -16.50
CA GLY A 21 -3.01 -23.27 -15.78
C GLY A 21 -1.99 -22.14 -15.64
N VAL A 22 -0.97 -22.36 -14.81
CA VAL A 22 -0.03 -21.32 -14.32
C VAL A 22 0.66 -20.52 -15.43
N ARG A 23 0.94 -21.15 -16.58
CA ARG A 23 1.69 -20.52 -17.67
C ARG A 23 0.86 -19.52 -18.49
N GLN A 24 -0.45 -19.73 -18.56
CA GLN A 24 -1.38 -18.89 -19.33
C GLN A 24 -2.19 -17.96 -18.42
N LEU A 25 -2.02 -18.08 -17.10
CA LEU A 25 -2.64 -17.19 -16.11
C LEU A 25 -2.30 -15.70 -16.31
N PRO A 26 -1.07 -15.31 -16.69
CA PRO A 26 -0.74 -13.89 -16.89
C PRO A 26 -1.44 -13.26 -18.10
N THR A 27 -1.90 -14.07 -19.06
CA THR A 27 -2.48 -13.59 -20.32
C THR A 27 -4.01 -13.49 -20.28
N VAL A 28 -4.66 -13.98 -19.21
CA VAL A 28 -6.13 -13.93 -19.10
C VAL A 28 -6.60 -12.65 -18.42
N LEU A 29 -7.68 -12.07 -18.97
CA LEU A 29 -8.29 -10.84 -18.43
C LEU A 29 -8.92 -11.06 -17.05
N SER A 30 -9.54 -12.23 -16.82
CA SER A 30 -10.17 -12.58 -15.55
C SER A 30 -9.71 -13.96 -15.08
N ILE A 31 -9.05 -14.00 -13.93
CA ILE A 31 -8.47 -15.22 -13.36
C ILE A 31 -9.55 -16.28 -13.08
N PHE A 32 -10.79 -15.87 -12.78
CA PHE A 32 -11.89 -16.78 -12.51
C PHE A 32 -12.59 -17.32 -13.76
N ASN A 33 -12.26 -16.83 -14.97
CA ASN A 33 -12.98 -17.21 -16.18
C ASN A 33 -12.89 -18.71 -16.44
N GLY A 34 -11.70 -19.29 -16.27
CA GLY A 34 -11.48 -20.72 -16.44
C GLY A 34 -12.35 -21.59 -15.51
N GLY A 35 -12.61 -21.12 -14.28
CA GLY A 35 -13.53 -21.79 -13.36
C GLY A 35 -14.99 -21.66 -13.77
N PHE A 36 -15.42 -20.46 -14.18
CA PHE A 36 -16.80 -20.21 -14.60
C PHE A 36 -17.17 -20.94 -15.88
N VAL A 37 -16.26 -21.01 -16.85
CA VAL A 37 -16.42 -21.77 -18.10
C VAL A 37 -16.68 -23.25 -17.79
N GLN A 38 -15.94 -23.84 -16.85
CA GLN A 38 -16.13 -25.24 -16.48
C GLN A 38 -17.42 -25.53 -15.71
N ILE A 39 -17.78 -24.66 -14.76
CA ILE A 39 -18.95 -24.88 -13.89
C ILE A 39 -20.25 -24.63 -14.65
N PHE A 40 -20.31 -23.57 -15.44
CA PHE A 40 -21.53 -23.15 -16.13
C PHE A 40 -21.60 -23.59 -17.59
N ASN A 41 -20.54 -24.24 -18.11
CA ASN A 41 -20.43 -24.67 -19.51
C ASN A 41 -20.65 -23.50 -20.49
N LEU A 42 -20.08 -22.34 -20.16
CA LEU A 42 -20.22 -21.08 -20.90
C LEU A 42 -19.02 -20.81 -21.80
N HIS A 43 -19.21 -19.95 -22.81
CA HIS A 43 -18.10 -19.38 -23.58
C HIS A 43 -17.35 -18.31 -22.74
N ASP A 44 -16.14 -17.94 -23.14
CA ASP A 44 -15.30 -17.00 -22.36
C ASP A 44 -15.97 -15.64 -22.13
N ASP A 45 -16.67 -15.09 -23.13
CA ASP A 45 -17.29 -13.76 -23.05
C ASP A 45 -18.35 -13.64 -21.95
N PRO A 46 -19.42 -14.47 -21.90
CA PRO A 46 -20.42 -14.38 -20.84
C PRO A 46 -19.87 -14.77 -19.46
N ALA A 47 -18.82 -15.58 -19.40
CA ALA A 47 -18.19 -15.96 -18.14
C ALA A 47 -17.43 -14.77 -17.49
N THR A 48 -16.90 -13.83 -18.28
CA THR A 48 -16.32 -12.58 -17.72
C THR A 48 -17.36 -11.69 -17.03
N LEU A 49 -18.62 -11.72 -17.46
CA LEU A 49 -19.69 -10.93 -16.85
C LEU A 49 -19.96 -11.37 -15.40
N LEU A 50 -19.74 -12.65 -15.07
CA LEU A 50 -19.89 -13.18 -13.72
C LEU A 50 -18.84 -12.61 -12.74
N SER A 51 -17.72 -12.09 -13.23
CA SER A 51 -16.69 -11.44 -12.42
C SER A 51 -17.03 -9.99 -12.06
N ILE A 52 -17.93 -9.32 -12.80
CA ILE A 52 -18.25 -7.89 -12.61
C ILE A 52 -18.76 -7.58 -11.19
N PRO A 53 -19.70 -8.35 -10.60
CA PRO A 53 -20.16 -8.08 -9.24
C PRO A 53 -19.04 -8.12 -8.20
N ALA A 54 -18.07 -9.03 -8.36
CA ALA A 54 -16.93 -9.15 -7.47
C ALA A 54 -15.98 -7.94 -7.60
N CYS A 55 -15.75 -7.46 -8.84
CA CYS A 55 -15.00 -6.24 -9.09
C CYS A 55 -15.67 -5.02 -8.45
N TYR A 56 -16.99 -4.86 -8.63
CA TYR A 56 -17.75 -3.75 -8.07
C TYR A 56 -17.78 -3.78 -6.53
N ALA A 57 -17.91 -4.97 -5.93
CA ALA A 57 -17.89 -5.13 -4.47
C ALA A 57 -16.57 -4.65 -3.83
N SER A 58 -15.46 -4.65 -4.58
CA SER A 58 -14.15 -4.21 -4.08
C SER A 58 -13.98 -2.69 -4.07
N THR A 59 -14.72 -1.97 -4.93
CA THR A 59 -14.56 -0.52 -5.13
C THR A 59 -14.79 0.31 -3.86
N PRO A 60 -15.81 0.09 -3.03
CA PRO A 60 -16.02 0.86 -1.80
C PRO A 60 -14.86 0.72 -0.80
N GLY A 61 -14.25 -0.47 -0.73
CA GLY A 61 -13.10 -0.73 0.12
C GLY A 61 -11.88 0.08 -0.29
N PHE A 62 -11.55 0.09 -1.59
CA PHE A 62 -10.46 0.91 -2.12
C PHE A 62 -10.74 2.40 -1.99
N LEU A 63 -11.99 2.83 -2.19
CA LEU A 63 -12.38 4.22 -2.04
C LEU A 63 -12.17 4.70 -0.60
N LEU A 64 -12.64 3.93 0.39
CA LEU A 64 -12.44 4.27 1.80
C LEU A 64 -10.95 4.24 2.20
N ALA A 65 -10.20 3.23 1.76
CA ALA A 65 -8.78 3.11 2.07
C ALA A 65 -7.96 4.27 1.49
N SER A 66 -8.15 4.59 0.21
CA SER A 66 -7.47 5.71 -0.45
C SER A 66 -7.81 7.05 0.19
N GLY A 67 -9.09 7.28 0.54
CA GLY A 67 -9.51 8.48 1.27
C GLY A 67 -8.82 8.63 2.62
N ASN A 68 -8.71 7.54 3.39
CA ASN A 68 -8.03 7.55 4.68
C ASN A 68 -6.52 7.84 4.54
N ILE A 69 -5.86 7.24 3.54
CA ILE A 69 -4.44 7.47 3.26
C ILE A 69 -4.20 8.94 2.88
N VAL A 70 -5.00 9.50 1.98
CA VAL A 70 -4.87 10.91 1.55
C VAL A 70 -5.15 11.87 2.70
N THR A 71 -6.12 11.55 3.56
CA THR A 71 -6.42 12.34 4.75
C THR A 71 -5.25 12.33 5.73
N ALA A 72 -4.65 11.16 5.97
CA ALA A 72 -3.47 11.03 6.84
C ALA A 72 -2.24 11.77 6.28
N LEU A 73 -2.05 11.76 4.96
CA LEU A 73 -1.01 12.55 4.30
C LEU A 73 -1.26 14.07 4.44
N ALA A 74 -2.52 14.50 4.39
CA ALA A 74 -2.90 15.90 4.61
C ALA A 74 -2.74 16.33 6.08
N ASP A 75 -2.97 15.42 7.03
CA ASP A 75 -2.71 15.62 8.46
C ASP A 75 -1.23 15.93 8.73
N SER A 76 -0.33 15.16 8.12
CA SER A 76 1.11 15.38 8.23
C SER A 76 1.62 16.55 7.38
N LYS A 77 0.74 17.34 6.76
CA LYS A 77 1.04 18.45 5.84
C LYS A 77 1.87 18.05 4.61
N LEU A 78 1.87 16.77 4.25
CA LEU A 78 2.46 16.26 3.00
C LEU A 78 1.60 16.62 1.79
N LEU A 79 0.30 16.76 1.99
CA LEU A 79 -0.69 17.20 1.00
C LEU A 79 -1.39 18.49 1.45
N PRO A 80 -2.12 19.19 0.56
CA PRO A 80 -2.83 20.41 0.93
C PRO A 80 -3.78 20.16 2.10
N HIS A 81 -3.62 20.91 3.19
CA HIS A 81 -4.40 20.76 4.44
C HIS A 81 -5.93 20.81 4.23
N VAL A 82 -6.34 21.46 3.14
CA VAL A 82 -7.71 21.52 2.62
C VAL A 82 -8.36 20.13 2.50
N LEU A 83 -7.57 19.10 2.20
CA LEU A 83 -8.00 17.72 1.97
C LEU A 83 -8.24 16.91 3.25
N HIS A 84 -7.68 17.35 4.38
CA HIS A 84 -7.86 16.67 5.67
C HIS A 84 -9.30 16.77 6.20
N ARG A 85 -10.03 17.84 5.84
CA ARG A 85 -11.33 18.17 6.45
C ARG A 85 -12.34 17.02 6.30
N ARG A 86 -12.70 16.42 7.43
CA ARG A 86 -13.76 15.39 7.52
C ARG A 86 -15.14 16.03 7.66
N HIS A 87 -16.16 15.31 7.18
CA HIS A 87 -17.55 15.74 7.30
C HIS A 87 -17.98 15.76 8.78
N PRO A 88 -18.62 16.84 9.29
CA PRO A 88 -18.91 17.00 10.72
C PRO A 88 -19.88 15.96 11.28
N SER A 89 -20.82 15.46 10.47
CA SER A 89 -21.84 14.51 10.92
C SER A 89 -21.47 13.04 10.69
N LEU A 90 -20.65 12.74 9.67
CA LEU A 90 -20.36 11.36 9.25
C LEU A 90 -18.89 10.97 9.46
N GLY A 91 -18.01 11.91 9.78
CA GLY A 91 -16.57 11.67 9.94
C GLY A 91 -15.86 11.24 8.66
N THR A 92 -16.55 11.23 7.51
CA THR A 92 -16.01 10.78 6.23
C THR A 92 -15.17 11.87 5.55
N PRO A 93 -13.99 11.54 5.00
CA PRO A 93 -13.13 12.52 4.34
C PRO A 93 -13.59 12.80 2.90
N VAL A 94 -14.76 13.44 2.73
CA VAL A 94 -15.42 13.65 1.42
C VAL A 94 -14.49 14.30 0.39
N ARG A 95 -13.66 15.29 0.79
CA ARG A 95 -12.77 15.99 -0.13
C ARG A 95 -11.63 15.11 -0.63
N ALA A 96 -11.05 14.29 0.24
CA ALA A 96 -10.05 13.31 -0.14
C ALA A 96 -10.65 12.28 -1.11
N LEU A 97 -11.85 11.78 -0.81
CA LEU A 97 -12.57 10.83 -1.67
C LEU A 97 -12.90 11.39 -3.05
N CYS A 98 -13.39 12.64 -3.13
CA CYS A 98 -13.64 13.29 -4.40
C CYS A 98 -12.34 13.49 -5.19
N CYS A 99 -11.26 13.92 -4.53
CA CYS A 99 -9.96 14.11 -5.17
C CYS A 99 -9.40 12.81 -5.74
N THR A 100 -9.40 11.72 -4.96
CA THR A 100 -8.91 10.42 -5.43
C THR A 100 -9.76 9.87 -6.56
N THR A 101 -11.09 9.99 -6.46
CA THR A 101 -12.00 9.50 -7.50
C THR A 101 -11.86 10.28 -8.81
N LEU A 102 -11.77 11.61 -8.74
CA LEU A 102 -11.54 12.45 -9.93
C LEU A 102 -10.18 12.16 -10.57
N ALA A 103 -9.14 11.96 -9.78
CA ALA A 103 -7.82 11.59 -10.28
C ALA A 103 -7.84 10.21 -10.95
N SER A 104 -8.44 9.20 -10.32
CA SER A 104 -8.60 7.86 -10.90
C SER A 104 -9.44 7.89 -12.18
N PHE A 105 -10.52 8.66 -12.21
CA PHE A 105 -11.37 8.80 -13.40
C PHE A 105 -10.63 9.49 -14.55
N GLY A 106 -9.83 10.52 -14.25
CA GLY A 106 -8.94 11.16 -15.23
C GLY A 106 -7.90 10.19 -15.79
N LEU A 107 -7.34 9.32 -14.93
CA LEU A 107 -6.42 8.26 -15.37
C LEU A 107 -7.10 7.27 -16.32
N CYS A 108 -8.34 6.87 -16.03
CA CYS A 108 -9.12 6.01 -16.93
C CYS A 108 -9.32 6.63 -18.31
N PHE A 109 -9.62 7.92 -18.41
CA PHE A 109 -9.68 8.60 -19.70
C PHE A 109 -8.32 8.62 -20.42
N PHE A 110 -7.24 8.85 -19.69
CA PHE A 110 -5.90 8.85 -20.29
C PHE A 110 -5.55 7.49 -20.90
N VAL A 111 -5.87 6.39 -20.20
CA VAL A 111 -5.70 5.02 -20.72
C VAL A 111 -6.60 4.78 -21.94
N PHE A 112 -7.82 5.30 -21.93
CA PHE A 112 -8.75 5.16 -23.06
C PHE A 112 -8.24 5.83 -24.34
N PHE A 113 -7.59 6.99 -24.23
CA PHE A 113 -7.05 7.70 -25.40
C PHE A 113 -5.70 7.18 -25.91
N HIS A 114 -4.92 6.51 -25.04
CA HIS A 114 -3.60 6.00 -25.38
C HIS A 114 -3.51 4.48 -25.18
N PRO A 115 -3.88 3.67 -26.19
CA PRO A 115 -3.78 2.22 -26.07
C PRO A 115 -2.33 1.77 -25.86
N GLY A 116 -2.09 0.86 -24.90
CA GLY A 116 -0.76 0.32 -24.56
C GLY A 116 -0.13 0.91 -23.29
N VAL A 117 -0.72 1.96 -22.70
CA VAL A 117 -0.26 2.50 -21.41
C VAL A 117 -0.81 1.75 -20.19
N ASP A 118 -1.80 0.89 -20.39
CA ASP A 118 -2.44 0.07 -19.36
C ASP A 118 -1.44 -0.87 -18.68
N ALA A 119 -0.61 -1.57 -19.46
CA ALA A 119 0.46 -2.42 -18.94
C ALA A 119 1.47 -1.61 -18.11
N VAL A 120 1.81 -0.40 -18.56
CA VAL A 120 2.72 0.51 -17.83
C VAL A 120 2.15 0.91 -16.48
N PHE A 121 0.88 1.32 -16.42
CA PHE A 121 0.24 1.69 -15.15
C PHE A 121 0.08 0.51 -14.21
N TYR A 122 -0.20 -0.68 -14.75
CA TYR A 122 -0.26 -1.91 -13.95
C TYR A 122 1.10 -2.19 -13.29
N LEU A 123 2.19 -2.13 -14.06
CA LEU A 123 3.54 -2.36 -13.54
C LEU A 123 3.94 -1.30 -12.50
N LEU A 124 3.61 -0.03 -12.77
CA LEU A 124 3.86 1.08 -11.86
C LEU A 124 3.11 0.92 -10.53
N ALA A 125 1.83 0.56 -10.60
CA ALA A 125 1.01 0.31 -9.41
C ALA A 125 1.53 -0.88 -8.59
N MET A 126 1.93 -1.96 -9.26
CA MET A 126 2.51 -3.14 -8.61
C MET A 126 3.84 -2.79 -7.92
N PHE A 127 4.70 -2.02 -8.58
CA PHE A 127 5.97 -1.56 -8.03
C PHE A 127 5.79 -0.76 -6.73
N PHE A 128 4.95 0.29 -6.77
CA PHE A 128 4.68 1.10 -5.57
C PHE A 128 3.93 0.31 -4.49
N GLY A 129 3.05 -0.61 -4.87
CA GLY A 129 2.36 -1.51 -3.95
C GLY A 129 3.34 -2.41 -3.19
N CYS A 130 4.25 -3.10 -3.90
CA CYS A 130 5.27 -3.93 -3.26
C CYS A 130 6.23 -3.10 -2.39
N LEU A 131 6.64 -1.91 -2.83
CA LEU A 131 7.44 -1.00 -2.00
C LEU A 131 6.71 -0.59 -0.71
N ALA A 132 5.42 -0.27 -0.78
CA ALA A 132 4.62 0.06 0.38
C ALA A 132 4.54 -1.12 1.36
N TYR A 133 4.31 -2.34 0.88
CA TYR A 133 4.30 -3.53 1.74
C TYR A 133 5.66 -3.82 2.38
N THR A 134 6.76 -3.68 1.63
CA THR A 134 8.11 -3.79 2.19
C THR A 134 8.33 -2.77 3.31
N SER A 135 7.90 -1.51 3.11
CA SER A 135 8.03 -0.46 4.13
C SER A 135 7.25 -0.78 5.40
N GLN A 136 6.05 -1.37 5.28
CA GLN A 136 5.23 -1.80 6.42
C GLN A 136 5.91 -2.94 7.20
N CYS A 137 6.50 -3.92 6.49
CA CYS A 137 7.24 -5.01 7.14
C CYS A 137 8.49 -4.50 7.87
N VAL A 138 9.26 -3.59 7.25
CA VAL A 138 10.43 -2.96 7.88
C VAL A 138 10.02 -2.13 9.11
N GLY A 139 8.93 -1.35 9.00
CA GLY A 139 8.37 -0.59 10.12
C GLY A 139 7.97 -1.49 11.30
N TYR A 140 7.34 -2.63 11.03
CA TYR A 140 7.02 -3.63 12.06
C TYR A 140 8.27 -4.15 12.76
N LEU A 141 9.31 -4.51 12.01
CA LEU A 141 10.59 -5.00 12.56
C LEU A 141 11.29 -3.93 13.41
N PHE A 142 11.31 -2.69 12.92
CA PHE A 142 11.89 -1.55 13.63
C PHE A 142 11.18 -1.31 14.96
N LEU A 143 9.84 -1.19 14.96
CA LEU A 143 9.05 -0.98 16.17
C LEU A 143 9.20 -2.15 17.15
N LYS A 144 9.28 -3.39 16.65
CA LYS A 144 9.44 -4.57 17.49
C LYS A 144 10.79 -4.64 18.19
N LYS A 145 11.86 -4.16 17.53
CA LYS A 145 13.22 -4.13 18.08
C LYS A 145 13.43 -2.96 19.02
N ARG A 146 12.95 -1.76 18.68
CA ARG A 146 13.22 -0.52 19.42
C ARG A 146 12.23 -0.28 20.58
N TYR A 147 10.96 -0.65 20.41
CA TYR A 147 9.88 -0.36 21.37
C TYR A 147 9.24 -1.64 21.89
N ARG A 148 9.99 -2.37 22.72
CA ARG A 148 9.55 -3.64 23.29
C ARG A 148 8.48 -3.48 24.38
N SER A 149 8.48 -2.36 25.10
CA SER A 149 7.57 -2.04 26.20
C SER A 149 6.20 -1.49 25.75
N MET A 150 6.01 -1.21 24.46
CA MET A 150 4.73 -0.70 23.95
C MET A 150 3.63 -1.78 24.09
N PRO A 151 2.49 -1.49 24.73
CA PRO A 151 1.37 -2.44 24.83
C PRO A 151 0.81 -2.72 23.43
N ARG A 152 0.69 -4.01 23.07
CA ARG A 152 0.19 -4.44 21.76
C ARG A 152 -1.14 -5.15 21.92
N THR A 153 -2.18 -4.61 21.27
CA THR A 153 -3.50 -5.25 21.21
C THR A 153 -3.48 -6.55 20.42
N PHE A 154 -2.55 -6.67 19.44
CA PHE A 154 -2.40 -7.86 18.62
C PHE A 154 -0.93 -8.21 18.43
N THR A 155 -0.60 -9.49 18.65
CA THR A 155 0.73 -10.05 18.42
C THR A 155 0.67 -11.03 17.24
N SER A 156 1.51 -10.80 16.24
CA SER A 156 1.59 -11.71 15.08
C SER A 156 2.03 -13.11 15.53
N PRO A 157 1.28 -14.18 15.16
CA PRO A 157 1.61 -15.55 15.55
C PRO A 157 2.93 -16.05 14.92
N PHE A 158 3.24 -15.61 13.69
CA PHE A 158 4.52 -15.90 13.02
C PHE A 158 5.66 -14.95 13.43
N GLY A 159 5.35 -13.93 14.24
CA GLY A 159 6.33 -13.06 14.86
C GLY A 159 7.28 -12.37 13.88
N VAL A 160 8.57 -12.39 14.20
CA VAL A 160 9.64 -11.74 13.40
C VAL A 160 9.91 -12.50 12.11
N ALA A 161 9.93 -13.83 12.16
CA ALA A 161 10.26 -14.67 11.01
C ALA A 161 9.29 -14.45 9.84
N GLY A 162 7.98 -14.39 10.12
CA GLY A 162 6.98 -14.09 9.08
C GLY A 162 7.14 -12.71 8.47
N ALA A 163 7.51 -11.70 9.26
CA ALA A 163 7.75 -10.35 8.75
C ALA A 163 9.01 -10.27 7.87
N VAL A 164 10.08 -11.01 8.21
CA VAL A 164 11.30 -11.10 7.39
C VAL A 164 11.02 -11.82 6.07
N PHE A 165 10.28 -12.94 6.12
CA PHE A 165 9.89 -13.66 4.91
C PHE A 165 9.07 -12.78 3.97
N ALA A 166 8.04 -12.10 4.48
CA ALA A 166 7.22 -11.19 3.69
C ALA A 166 8.03 -10.02 3.10
N ALA A 167 8.91 -9.41 3.90
CA ALA A 167 9.79 -8.35 3.43
C ALA A 167 10.70 -8.82 2.28
N LEU A 168 11.26 -10.02 2.40
CA LEU A 168 12.11 -10.61 1.35
C LEU A 168 11.30 -10.89 0.09
N THR A 169 10.11 -11.48 0.19
CA THR A 169 9.23 -11.73 -0.96
C THR A 169 8.88 -10.43 -1.70
N PHE A 170 8.39 -9.41 -0.99
CA PHE A 170 8.04 -8.15 -1.63
C PHE A 170 9.25 -7.42 -2.21
N THR A 171 10.42 -7.50 -1.57
CA THR A 171 11.66 -6.93 -2.11
C THR A 171 12.09 -7.64 -3.39
N LEU A 172 11.97 -8.98 -3.44
CA LEU A 172 12.23 -9.74 -4.66
C LEU A 172 11.24 -9.37 -5.77
N CYS A 173 9.96 -9.15 -5.46
CA CYS A 173 8.99 -8.64 -6.43
C CYS A 173 9.39 -7.27 -6.98
N VAL A 174 9.81 -6.34 -6.12
CA VAL A 174 10.31 -5.01 -6.54
C VAL A 174 11.50 -5.15 -7.49
N LEU A 175 12.47 -6.01 -7.17
CA LEU A 175 13.64 -6.24 -8.01
C LEU A 175 13.27 -6.90 -9.35
N SER A 176 12.35 -7.85 -9.34
CA SER A 176 11.84 -8.50 -10.55
C SER A 176 11.15 -7.50 -11.47
N ILE A 177 10.31 -6.64 -10.92
CA ILE A 177 9.64 -5.57 -11.67
C ILE A 177 10.65 -4.53 -12.19
N ALA A 178 11.67 -4.19 -11.40
CA ALA A 178 12.62 -3.15 -11.75
C ALA A 178 13.66 -3.57 -12.80
N PHE A 179 14.04 -4.85 -12.88
CA PHE A 179 15.16 -5.31 -13.71
C PHE A 179 14.83 -6.42 -14.71
N PHE A 180 13.74 -7.18 -14.51
CA PHE A 180 13.46 -8.40 -15.27
C PHE A 180 12.15 -8.32 -16.08
N GLN A 181 11.65 -7.12 -16.37
CA GLN A 181 10.48 -6.93 -17.22
C GLN A 181 10.94 -6.63 -18.65
N ASP A 182 10.47 -7.43 -19.62
CA ASP A 182 10.75 -7.26 -21.05
C ASP A 182 9.74 -6.32 -21.73
N ASP A 183 9.07 -5.48 -20.94
CA ASP A 183 8.09 -4.50 -21.39
C ASP A 183 8.84 -3.23 -21.83
N GLY A 184 9.27 -3.22 -23.10
CA GLY A 184 10.07 -2.18 -23.77
C GLY A 184 10.23 -0.89 -22.98
N HIS A 185 11.48 -0.58 -22.58
CA HIS A 185 12.02 0.42 -21.65
C HIS A 185 11.16 1.63 -21.16
N ALA A 186 10.12 2.05 -21.87
CA ALA A 186 9.16 3.08 -21.49
C ALA A 186 8.60 2.92 -20.06
N ALA A 187 8.22 1.71 -19.64
CA ALA A 187 7.66 1.51 -18.29
C ALA A 187 8.69 1.83 -17.20
N HIS A 188 9.94 1.38 -17.38
CA HIS A 188 11.05 1.68 -16.48
C HIS A 188 11.38 3.17 -16.45
N VAL A 189 11.41 3.82 -17.62
CA VAL A 189 11.67 5.27 -17.73
C VAL A 189 10.62 6.06 -16.98
N ILE A 190 9.33 5.74 -17.17
CA ILE A 190 8.22 6.41 -16.48
C ILE A 190 8.29 6.17 -14.97
N MET A 191 8.60 4.94 -14.54
CA MET A 191 8.77 4.62 -13.13
C MET A 191 9.89 5.44 -12.48
N VAL A 192 11.06 5.49 -13.11
CA VAL A 192 12.20 6.30 -12.62
C VAL A 192 11.83 7.78 -12.61
N ALA A 193 11.21 8.28 -13.68
CA ALA A 193 10.76 9.68 -13.75
C ALA A 193 9.78 10.01 -12.61
N PHE A 194 8.85 9.10 -12.29
CA PHE A 194 7.89 9.29 -11.21
C PHE A 194 8.57 9.31 -9.83
N VAL A 195 9.51 8.37 -9.58
CA VAL A 195 10.30 8.34 -8.34
C VAL A 195 11.14 9.60 -8.19
N VAL A 196 11.78 10.07 -9.27
CA VAL A 196 12.57 11.30 -9.27
C VAL A 196 11.67 12.51 -9.00
N ALA A 197 10.53 12.62 -9.68
CA ALA A 197 9.58 13.70 -9.46
C ALA A 197 9.07 13.74 -8.01
N LEU A 198 8.71 12.59 -7.44
CA LEU A 198 8.30 12.48 -6.04
C LEU A 198 9.45 12.84 -5.08
N SER A 199 10.68 12.44 -5.40
CA SER A 199 11.87 12.75 -4.59
C SER A 199 12.17 14.26 -4.60
N ILE A 200 12.04 14.91 -5.76
CA ILE A 200 12.18 16.37 -5.90
C ILE A 200 11.09 17.08 -5.09
N TYR A 201 9.83 16.65 -5.23
CA TYR A 201 8.73 17.19 -4.43
C TYR A 201 8.98 17.03 -2.93
N TYR A 202 9.45 15.85 -2.51
CA TYR A 202 9.73 15.56 -1.11
C TYR A 202 10.84 16.44 -0.56
N HIS A 203 12.00 16.49 -1.24
CA HIS A 203 13.15 17.26 -0.78
C HIS A 203 12.98 18.78 -0.93
N GLY A 204 12.25 19.23 -1.95
CA GLY A 204 12.07 20.66 -2.22
C GLY A 204 10.93 21.31 -1.42
N TYR A 205 9.85 20.56 -1.15
CA TYR A 205 8.65 21.14 -0.51
C TYR A 205 8.22 20.39 0.75
N ALA A 206 8.06 19.07 0.69
CA ALA A 206 7.43 18.32 1.78
C ALA A 206 8.29 18.26 3.05
N LYS A 207 9.61 18.03 2.90
CA LYS A 207 10.54 17.85 4.02
C LYS A 207 10.53 19.04 5.00
N THR A 208 10.36 20.27 4.51
CA THR A 208 10.36 21.48 5.34
C THR A 208 9.03 21.74 6.04
N ARG A 209 7.92 21.16 5.54
CA ARG A 209 6.56 21.41 6.03
C ARG A 209 5.93 20.23 6.77
N GLN A 210 6.56 19.06 6.71
CA GLN A 210 6.07 17.84 7.34
C GLN A 210 5.99 18.01 8.86
N ILE A 211 4.84 17.69 9.43
CA ILE A 211 4.62 17.65 10.88
C ILE A 211 4.11 16.27 11.22
N MET A 212 4.48 15.76 12.40
CA MET A 212 3.98 14.50 12.91
C MET A 212 2.46 14.58 13.07
N SER A 213 1.74 13.60 12.49
CA SER A 213 0.28 13.56 12.60
C SER A 213 -0.14 13.47 14.07
N GLU A 214 -1.36 13.92 14.39
CA GLU A 214 -1.86 13.83 15.77
C GLU A 214 -1.90 12.40 16.30
N ASP A 215 -2.20 11.44 15.43
CA ASP A 215 -2.26 10.03 15.79
C ASP A 215 -0.87 9.46 16.08
N GLU A 216 0.13 9.83 15.26
CA GLU A 216 1.53 9.49 15.49
C GLU A 216 2.04 10.11 16.79
N ARG A 217 1.69 11.39 17.04
CA ARG A 217 2.05 12.12 18.25
C ARG A 217 1.51 11.43 19.51
N LYS A 218 0.25 10.98 19.50
CA LYS A 218 -0.35 10.27 20.65
C LYS A 218 0.39 8.97 20.95
N VAL A 219 0.65 8.15 19.93
CA VAL A 219 1.31 6.84 20.10
C VAL A 219 2.76 7.02 20.58
N LEU A 220 3.52 7.93 19.97
CA LEU A 220 4.92 8.16 20.32
C LEU A 220 5.08 8.86 21.68
N PHE A 221 4.10 9.67 22.10
CA PHE A 221 4.12 10.30 23.42
C PHE A 221 4.05 9.27 24.57
N PHE A 222 3.18 8.26 24.48
CA PHE A 222 3.12 7.20 25.51
C PHE A 222 4.40 6.38 25.59
N VAL A 223 5.04 6.15 24.44
CA VAL A 223 6.34 5.48 24.38
C VAL A 223 7.44 6.31 25.04
N HIS A 224 7.42 7.63 24.82
CA HIS A 224 8.35 8.56 25.42
C HIS A 224 8.23 8.57 26.96
N VAL A 225 7.01 8.70 27.48
CA VAL A 225 6.73 8.67 28.93
C VAL A 225 7.09 7.31 29.54
N GLY A 226 6.70 6.20 28.91
CA GLY A 226 7.03 4.87 29.41
C GLY A 226 8.52 4.51 29.33
N THR A 227 9.31 5.23 28.51
CA THR A 227 10.78 5.08 28.49
C THR A 227 11.45 5.92 29.57
N TYR A 228 10.89 7.09 29.89
CA TYR A 228 11.35 7.95 30.99
C TYR A 228 11.23 7.25 32.35
N ASP A 229 10.12 6.55 32.58
CA ASP A 229 9.93 5.80 33.84
C ASP A 229 10.89 4.61 33.99
N LEU A 230 11.47 4.11 32.88
CA LEU A 230 12.40 2.98 32.85
C LEU A 230 13.88 3.39 32.86
N MET A 231 14.19 4.63 32.48
CA MET A 231 15.55 5.16 32.36
C MET A 231 15.64 6.42 33.22
N GLY A 232 16.22 6.30 34.42
CA GLY A 232 16.42 7.44 35.32
C GLY A 232 17.19 8.61 34.66
N GLU A 233 17.01 9.80 35.24
CA GLU A 233 17.36 11.14 34.72
C GLU A 233 18.71 11.29 33.96
N ALA A 234 19.72 10.47 34.28
CA ALA A 234 21.08 10.57 33.75
C ALA A 234 21.28 9.99 32.33
N ASP A 235 20.45 9.03 31.88
CA ASP A 235 20.55 8.45 30.52
C ASP A 235 19.75 9.25 29.46
N TRP A 236 19.01 10.27 29.91
CA TRP A 236 18.05 11.01 29.09
C TRP A 236 18.69 11.99 28.10
N GLN A 237 19.79 12.65 28.48
CA GLN A 237 20.46 13.67 27.65
C GLN A 237 21.16 13.07 26.43
N THR A 238 21.66 11.83 26.55
CA THR A 238 22.31 11.11 25.43
C THR A 238 21.27 10.58 24.43
N CYS A 239 20.07 10.25 24.91
CA CYS A 239 18.99 9.70 24.08
C CYS A 239 18.22 10.81 23.33
N THR A 240 18.03 11.98 23.92
CA THR A 240 17.36 13.14 23.27
C THR A 240 18.11 13.63 22.03
N SER A 241 19.46 13.66 22.05
CA SER A 241 20.27 13.94 20.85
C SER A 241 20.14 12.86 19.76
N CYS A 242 19.94 11.59 20.12
CA CYS A 242 19.69 10.51 19.14
C CYS A 242 18.25 10.54 18.59
N TYR A 243 17.25 10.91 19.40
CA TYR A 243 15.83 10.92 19.00
C TYR A 243 15.49 12.06 18.04
N ILE A 244 16.09 13.24 18.22
CA ILE A 244 15.93 14.35 17.29
C ILE A 244 16.60 14.00 15.94
N VAL A 245 17.76 13.34 15.95
CA VAL A 245 18.48 13.00 14.70
C VAL A 245 17.88 11.81 13.95
N ALA A 246 17.28 10.82 14.63
CA ALA A 246 16.66 9.66 13.99
C ALA A 246 15.26 9.92 13.41
N CYS A 247 14.57 11.00 13.85
CA CYS A 247 13.32 11.46 13.25
C CYS A 247 13.51 12.53 12.15
N TYR A 248 14.71 13.10 12.00
CA TYR A 248 15.01 14.18 11.03
C TYR A 248 15.92 13.78 9.85
N LYS A 249 16.33 12.51 9.74
CA LYS A 249 17.09 12.02 8.58
C LYS A 249 16.36 10.91 7.83
#